data_AF-A0A7H4PC58-F1
#
_entry.id   AF-A0A7H4PC58-F1
#
_cell.length_a   1.000
_cell.length_b   1.000
_cell.length_c   1.000
_cell.angle_alpha   90.00
_cell.angle_beta   90.00
_cell.angle_gamma   90.00
#
_symmetry.space_group_name_H-M   'P 1'
#
loop_
_entity.id
_entity.type
_entity.pdbx_description
1 polymer ?
#
loop_
_entity_poly.entity_id
_entity_poly.type
_entity_poly.pdbx_seq_one_letter_code
_entity_poly.pdbx_strand_id
1 'polypeptide(L)'
;MAGVLGPTNRTASISPDVNDPAFRNITFDGLVEAYRESTKALVEGGADLILIETVFDTLNAKAAIFAVKEEFEALGVDLPIMISGTINRRLRAHAVRPDHRSFL
;
A
#
# COMPACT_ATOMS: atom_id res chain seq x y z
N MET A 1 -21.66 -1.26 -1.84
CA MET A 1 -20.89 -0.67 -0.73
C MET A 1 -19.40 -0.79 -1.08
N ALA A 2 -18.52 0.11 -0.62
CA ALA A 2 -17.08 0.01 -0.93
C ALA A 2 -16.38 -0.96 0.03
N GLY A 3 -15.60 -1.92 -0.50
CA GLY A 3 -14.71 -2.75 0.30
C GLY A 3 -13.37 -2.03 0.50
N VAL A 4 -12.97 -1.83 1.76
CA VAL A 4 -11.73 -1.13 2.10
C VAL A 4 -10.68 -2.13 2.57
N LEU A 5 -9.57 -2.21 1.83
CA LEU A 5 -8.36 -2.92 2.22
C LEU A 5 -7.40 -1.90 2.85
N GLY A 6 -7.36 -1.87 4.18
CA GLY A 6 -6.33 -1.14 4.92
C GLY A 6 -4.96 -1.85 4.81
N PRO A 7 -3.86 -1.16 5.15
CA PRO A 7 -2.56 -1.80 5.19
C PRO A 7 -2.60 -2.86 6.30
N THR A 8 -2.13 -4.06 5.99
CA THR A 8 -1.81 -5.03 7.05
C THR A 8 -0.84 -4.37 8.03
N ASN A 9 -1.03 -4.56 9.34
CA ASN A 9 -0.22 -3.96 10.43
C ASN A 9 1.29 -4.34 10.41
N ARG A 10 1.82 -4.85 9.29
CA ARG A 10 3.20 -5.30 9.12
C ARG A 10 3.79 -4.63 7.87
N THR A 11 4.67 -3.66 8.09
CA THR A 11 5.48 -3.02 7.05
C THR A 11 6.50 -4.00 6.47
N ALA A 12 6.56 -4.13 5.14
CA ALA A 12 7.53 -4.99 4.44
C ALA A 12 8.84 -4.26 4.07
N SER A 13 8.83 -2.93 4.18
CA SER A 13 9.90 -2.02 3.78
C SER A 13 10.70 -1.43 4.94
N ILE A 14 10.19 -1.56 6.18
CA ILE A 14 10.84 -1.06 7.39
C ILE A 14 10.98 -2.24 8.34
N SER A 15 12.23 -2.60 8.64
CA SER A 15 12.52 -3.56 9.70
C SER A 15 11.97 -3.03 11.03
N PRO A 16 11.14 -3.80 11.76
CA PRO A 16 10.74 -3.43 13.12
C PRO A 16 11.89 -3.58 14.14
N ASP A 17 13.01 -4.20 13.75
CA ASP A 17 14.19 -4.34 14.60
C ASP A 17 15.26 -3.30 14.21
N VAL A 18 15.56 -2.41 15.16
CA VAL A 18 16.59 -1.38 15.01
C VAL A 18 18.02 -1.95 14.88
N ASN A 19 18.23 -3.21 15.27
CA ASN A 19 19.53 -3.88 15.26
C ASN A 19 19.76 -4.72 14.00
N ASP A 20 18.70 -5.04 13.25
CA ASP A 20 18.81 -5.78 12.00
C ASP A 20 18.00 -5.07 10.88
N PRO A 21 18.65 -4.19 10.10
CA PRO A 21 18.00 -3.47 9.01
C PRO A 21 17.60 -4.39 7.83
N ALA A 22 18.09 -5.63 7.78
CA ALA A 22 17.72 -6.63 6.78
C ALA A 22 16.53 -7.49 7.21
N PHE A 23 16.17 -7.49 8.49
CA PHE A 23 15.02 -8.23 9.00
C PHE A 23 13.71 -7.69 8.40
N ARG A 24 12.99 -8.55 7.69
CA ARG A 24 11.65 -8.25 7.17
C ARG A 24 10.66 -9.13 7.91
N ASN A 25 9.72 -8.50 8.62
CA ASN A 25 8.71 -9.19 9.44
C ASN A 25 7.62 -9.90 8.60
N ILE A 26 7.66 -9.74 7.26
CA ILE A 26 6.71 -10.31 6.31
C ILE A 26 7.39 -10.47 4.93
N THR A 27 7.12 -11.59 4.26
CA THR A 27 7.57 -11.85 2.89
C THR A 27 6.59 -11.27 1.88
N PHE A 28 7.02 -11.09 0.63
CA PHE A 28 6.12 -10.66 -0.44
C PHE A 28 4.95 -11.64 -0.60
N ASP A 29 5.24 -12.95 -0.60
CA ASP A 29 4.23 -13.99 -0.73
C ASP A 29 3.24 -13.98 0.44
N GLY A 30 3.71 -13.76 1.67
CA GLY A 30 2.84 -13.64 2.85
C GLY A 30 1.95 -12.41 2.81
N LEU A 31 2.41 -11.30 2.22
CA LEU A 31 1.55 -10.14 1.95
C LEU A 31 0.49 -10.47 0.90
N VAL A 32 0.88 -11.15 -0.18
CA VAL A 32 -0.05 -11.52 -1.25
C VAL A 32 -1.15 -12.41 -0.71
N GLU A 33 -0.82 -13.46 0.05
CA GLU A 33 -1.78 -14.37 0.66
C GLU A 33 -2.79 -13.62 1.55
N ALA A 34 -2.31 -12.76 2.44
CA ALA A 34 -3.17 -11.96 3.33
C ALA A 34 -4.12 -11.01 2.56
N TYR A 35 -3.62 -10.36 1.50
CA TYR A 35 -4.43 -9.49 0.67
C TYR A 35 -5.44 -10.27 -0.18
N ARG A 36 -5.12 -11.48 -0.64
CA ARG A 36 -6.05 -12.35 -1.37
C ARG A 36 -7.19 -12.79 -0.47
N GLU A 37 -6.91 -13.27 0.73
CA GLU A 37 -7.94 -13.65 1.71
C GLU A 37 -8.89 -12.48 2.00
N SER A 38 -8.33 -11.30 2.25
CA SER A 38 -9.12 -10.10 2.52
C SER A 38 -9.96 -9.66 1.31
N THR A 39 -9.38 -9.73 0.09
CA THR A 39 -10.08 -9.38 -1.16
C THR A 39 -11.25 -10.34 -1.39
N LYS A 40 -11.04 -11.64 -1.22
CA LYS A 40 -12.07 -12.66 -1.37
C LYS A 40 -13.25 -12.39 -0.45
N ALA A 41 -12.98 -12.15 0.84
CA ALA A 41 -14.03 -11.85 1.82
C ALA A 41 -14.83 -10.59 1.46
N LEU A 42 -14.18 -9.55 0.93
CA LEU A 42 -14.85 -8.32 0.48
C LEU A 42 -15.70 -8.55 -0.77
N VAL A 43 -15.21 -9.30 -1.75
CA VAL A 43 -15.93 -9.62 -2.98
C VAL A 43 -17.15 -10.51 -2.67
N GLU A 44 -16.99 -11.56 -1.87
CA GLU A 44 -18.10 -12.40 -1.40
C GLU A 44 -19.11 -11.62 -0.54
N GLY A 45 -18.63 -10.60 0.18
CA GLY A 45 -19.47 -9.65 0.92
C GLY A 45 -20.23 -8.64 0.05
N GLY A 46 -20.06 -8.66 -1.28
CA GLY A 46 -20.76 -7.76 -2.20
C GLY A 46 -20.13 -6.37 -2.31
N ALA A 47 -18.82 -6.25 -2.18
CA ALA A 47 -18.12 -5.00 -2.48
C ALA A 47 -18.23 -4.64 -3.97
N ASP A 48 -18.58 -3.39 -4.26
CA ASP A 48 -18.66 -2.87 -5.64
C ASP A 48 -17.33 -2.28 -6.14
N LEU A 49 -16.37 -2.09 -5.23
CA LEU A 49 -15.04 -1.57 -5.51
C LEU A 49 -14.07 -2.01 -4.42
N ILE A 50 -12.79 -2.07 -4.76
CA ILE A 50 -11.69 -2.31 -3.81
C ILE A 50 -10.85 -1.05 -3.66
N LEU A 51 -10.73 -0.54 -2.45
CA LEU A 51 -9.82 0.56 -2.10
C LEU A 51 -8.61 0.01 -1.34
N ILE A 52 -7.42 0.11 -1.93
CA ILE A 52 -6.14 -0.14 -1.25
C ILE A 52 -5.74 1.16 -0.56
N GLU A 53 -5.96 1.25 0.76
CA GLU A 53 -5.78 2.48 1.52
C GLU A 53 -4.47 2.51 2.33
N THR A 54 -3.98 3.71 2.61
CA THR A 54 -2.87 3.99 3.53
C THR A 54 -1.57 3.23 3.20
N VAL A 55 -1.23 3.17 1.91
CA VAL A 55 0.01 2.51 1.49
C VAL A 55 1.21 3.42 1.79
N PHE A 56 2.12 2.94 2.64
CA PHE A 56 3.34 3.67 3.04
C PHE A 56 4.59 3.22 2.26
N ASP A 57 4.52 2.08 1.60
CA ASP A 57 5.65 1.47 0.91
C ASP A 57 5.28 0.81 -0.41
N THR A 58 6.16 0.99 -1.39
CA THR A 58 5.92 0.58 -2.78
C THR A 58 5.90 -0.94 -2.95
N LEU A 59 6.62 -1.70 -2.11
CA LEU A 59 6.59 -3.16 -2.16
C LEU A 59 5.25 -3.74 -1.68
N ASN A 60 4.69 -3.16 -0.61
CA ASN A 60 3.36 -3.55 -0.12
C ASN A 60 2.28 -3.14 -1.12
N ALA A 61 2.39 -1.93 -1.71
CA ALA A 61 1.52 -1.51 -2.81
C ALA A 61 1.46 -2.55 -3.93
N LYS A 62 2.64 -3.03 -4.35
CA LYS A 62 2.76 -4.03 -5.41
C LYS A 62 2.15 -5.37 -5.00
N ALA A 63 2.39 -5.82 -3.77
CA ALA A 63 1.80 -7.06 -3.26
C ALA A 63 0.27 -7.00 -3.20
N ALA A 64 -0.28 -5.88 -2.72
CA ALA A 64 -1.73 -5.65 -2.67
C ALA A 64 -2.36 -5.64 -4.07
N ILE A 65 -1.78 -4.89 -5.01
CA ILE A 65 -2.29 -4.84 -6.39
C ILE A 65 -2.23 -6.21 -7.06
N PHE A 66 -1.13 -6.96 -6.85
CA PHE A 66 -0.96 -8.29 -7.41
C PHE A 66 -2.01 -9.26 -6.84
N ALA A 67 -2.17 -9.29 -5.53
CA ALA A 67 -3.14 -10.11 -4.84
C ALA A 67 -4.59 -9.84 -5.28
N VAL A 68 -4.99 -8.57 -5.35
CA VAL A 68 -6.35 -8.19 -5.76
C VAL A 68 -6.62 -8.66 -7.20
N LYS A 69 -5.65 -8.49 -8.11
CA LYS A 69 -5.80 -8.93 -9.49
C LYS A 69 -5.90 -10.45 -9.63
N GLU A 70 -5.05 -11.21 -8.94
CA GLU A 70 -5.14 -12.67 -8.95
C GLU A 70 -6.47 -13.17 -8.39
N GLU A 71 -6.97 -12.54 -7.33
CA GLU A 71 -8.24 -12.94 -6.74
C GLU A 71 -9.44 -12.57 -7.62
N PHE A 72 -9.40 -11.43 -8.30
CA PHE A 72 -10.42 -11.07 -9.29
C PHE A 72 -10.46 -12.07 -10.46
N GLU A 73 -9.30 -12.49 -10.95
CA GLU A 73 -9.20 -13.52 -11.98
C GLU A 73 -9.73 -14.88 -11.48
N ALA A 74 -9.40 -15.26 -10.25
CA ALA A 74 -9.89 -16.50 -9.63
C ALA A 74 -11.42 -16.51 -9.39
N LEU A 75 -12.00 -15.36 -9.03
CA LEU A 75 -13.43 -15.21 -8.77
C LEU A 75 -14.23 -14.87 -10.04
N GLY A 76 -13.56 -14.58 -11.16
CA GLY A 76 -14.20 -14.18 -12.41
C GLY A 76 -14.93 -12.83 -12.33
N VAL A 77 -14.45 -11.92 -11.49
CA VAL A 77 -15.03 -10.58 -11.29
C VAL A 77 -14.13 -9.50 -11.86
N ASP A 78 -14.72 -8.38 -12.26
CA ASP A 78 -13.99 -7.18 -12.66
C ASP A 78 -14.58 -5.99 -11.90
N LEU A 79 -13.84 -5.53 -10.88
CA LEU A 79 -14.25 -4.42 -10.02
C LEU A 79 -13.20 -3.29 -10.10
N PRO A 80 -13.63 -2.02 -9.98
CA PRO A 80 -12.71 -0.90 -9.96
C PRO A 80 -11.79 -0.96 -8.72
N ILE A 81 -10.51 -0.67 -8.93
CA ILE A 81 -9.48 -0.58 -7.89
C ILE A 81 -9.07 0.87 -7.70
N MET A 82 -9.18 1.39 -6.48
CA MET A 82 -8.62 2.68 -6.07
C MET A 82 -7.41 2.47 -5.16
N ILE A 83 -6.42 3.35 -5.26
CA ILE A 83 -5.22 3.29 -4.41
C ILE A 83 -5.00 4.64 -3.75
N SER A 84 -4.88 4.65 -2.43
CA SER A 84 -4.54 5.82 -1.61
C SER A 84 -3.20 5.58 -0.90
N GLY A 85 -2.21 6.43 -1.16
CA GLY A 85 -0.87 6.33 -0.58
C GLY A 85 -0.55 7.52 0.31
N THR A 86 0.23 7.28 1.37
CA THR A 86 0.67 8.33 2.29
C THR A 86 2.15 8.67 2.05
N ILE A 87 2.43 9.93 1.73
CA ILE A 87 3.80 10.41 1.49
C ILE A 87 4.45 10.79 2.82
N ASN A 88 5.47 10.03 3.27
CA ASN A 88 6.23 10.38 4.47
C ASN A 88 7.33 11.42 4.19
N ARG A 89 7.49 12.40 5.08
CA ARG A 89 8.25 13.64 4.90
C ARG A 89 9.78 13.45 5.10
N ARG A 90 10.44 12.57 4.34
CA ARG A 90 11.93 12.54 4.24
C ARG A 90 12.48 12.90 2.85
N LEU A 91 11.61 13.18 1.88
CA LEU A 91 11.98 13.68 0.54
C LEU A 91 11.69 15.18 0.34
N ARG A 92 11.53 15.96 1.41
CA ARG A 92 11.54 17.44 1.33
C ARG A 92 12.63 18.03 2.21
N ALA A 93 13.88 17.91 1.75
CA ALA A 93 14.99 18.69 2.26
C ALA A 93 15.85 19.27 1.12
N HIS A 94 15.22 19.81 0.08
CA HIS A 94 15.80 20.86 -0.77
C HIS A 94 14.72 21.54 -1.60
N ALA A 95 13.90 22.35 -0.94
CA ALA A 95 13.11 23.38 -1.62
C ALA A 95 13.61 24.72 -1.11
N VAL A 96 14.57 25.27 -1.86
CA VAL A 96 14.88 26.69 -2.08
C VAL A 96 14.67 27.63 -0.89
N ARG A 97 15.77 28.15 -0.33
CA ARG A 97 15.72 29.39 0.47
C ARG A 97 15.43 30.55 -0.49
N PRO A 98 14.45 31.43 -0.22
CA PRO A 98 14.33 32.67 -0.96
C PRO A 98 15.43 33.62 -0.46
N ASP A 99 16.40 33.91 -1.31
CA ASP A 99 17.36 34.97 -1.08
C ASP A 99 16.69 36.32 -1.34
N HIS A 100 16.45 37.06 -0.26
CA HIS A 100 16.16 38.48 -0.33
C HIS A 100 17.37 39.20 -0.97
N ARG A 101 17.20 39.70 -2.20
CA ARG A 101 17.96 40.86 -2.67
C ARG A 101 17.03 41.95 -3.17
N SER A 102 17.19 43.06 -2.48
CA SER A 102 16.56 44.37 -2.54
C SER A 102 16.60 45.03 -3.92
N PHE A 103 15.48 45.68 -4.27
CA PHE A 103 15.45 46.89 -5.09
C PHE A 103 16.52 47.88 -4.61
N LEU A 104 17.47 48.21 -5.49
CA LEU A 104 17.99 49.55 -5.77
C LEU A 104 18.54 49.54 -7.21
#